data_AF-A0A4T0N8M9-F1
#
_entry.id   AF-A0A4T0N8M9-F1
#
_cell.length_a   1.000
_cell.length_b   1.000
_cell.length_c   1.000
_cell.angle_alpha   90.00
_cell.angle_beta   90.00
_cell.angle_gamma   90.00
#
_symmetry.space_group_name_H-M   'P 1'
#
loop_
_entity.id
_entity.type
_entity.pdbx_description
1 polymer ?
#
loop_
_entity_poly.entity_id
_entity_poly.type
_entity_poly.pdbx_seq_one_letter_code
_entity_poly.pdbx_strand_id
1 'polypeptide(L)'
;MELLQEALESQAEISKVQKVALLSHLKALNRDNSALIRQSKQNAAHQAQLSDNVHAKVQNLLYERRHLEQEIERCRNFKTTYDKLPLISLEEYNSIQRDEESTKDNDEHTLMLNRLRHELNTRRELNDRRKELQDIRSAVNSENNATKNSLEDLDSDLDKFVDFARGIQLKLNKLDKVWEDAENKEEEKDDGKDDPIELDQDNEADKVQDTREDDEMDTN
;
A
#
# COMPACT_ATOMS: atom_id res chain seq x y z
N MET A 1 -104.35 -76.02 18.21
CA MET A 1 -103.07 -75.74 18.90
C MET A 1 -101.92 -75.92 17.93
N GLU A 2 -101.77 -77.09 17.28
CA GLU A 2 -100.72 -77.33 16.25
C GLU A 2 -100.77 -76.38 15.05
N LEU A 3 -101.94 -76.13 14.46
CA LEU A 3 -102.08 -75.22 13.31
C LEU A 3 -101.68 -73.76 13.61
N LEU A 4 -101.85 -73.31 14.86
CA LEU A 4 -101.42 -71.98 15.30
C LEU A 4 -99.91 -71.91 15.50
N GLN A 5 -99.30 -73.02 15.92
CA GLN A 5 -97.86 -73.11 16.13
C GLN A 5 -97.10 -73.21 14.80
N GLU A 6 -97.62 -73.95 13.84
CA GLU A 6 -97.08 -74.04 12.47
C GLU A 6 -97.18 -72.68 11.74
N ALA A 7 -98.28 -71.95 11.92
CA ALA A 7 -98.41 -70.59 11.39
C ALA A 7 -97.40 -69.61 12.03
N LEU A 8 -97.17 -69.69 13.34
CA LEU A 8 -96.20 -68.85 14.05
C LEU A 8 -94.76 -69.14 13.61
N GLU A 9 -94.41 -70.41 13.43
CA GLU A 9 -93.09 -70.84 12.93
C GLU A 9 -92.87 -70.40 11.48
N SER A 10 -93.90 -70.50 10.63
CA SER A 10 -93.83 -70.00 9.25
C SER A 10 -93.59 -68.49 9.18
N GLN A 11 -94.22 -67.71 10.07
CA GLN A 11 -94.04 -66.27 10.14
C GLN A 11 -92.65 -65.88 10.67
N ALA A 12 -92.10 -66.67 11.60
CA ALA A 12 -90.74 -66.50 12.09
C ALA A 12 -89.69 -66.76 11.00
N GLU A 13 -89.87 -67.82 10.18
CA GLU A 13 -88.98 -68.10 9.06
C GLU A 13 -89.09 -67.04 7.94
N ILE A 14 -90.29 -66.52 7.64
CA ILE A 14 -90.45 -65.39 6.71
C ILE A 14 -89.70 -64.14 7.21
N SER A 15 -89.82 -63.81 8.51
CA SER A 15 -89.09 -62.68 9.11
C SER A 15 -87.56 -62.85 9.02
N LYS A 16 -87.07 -64.08 9.19
CA LYS A 16 -85.65 -64.41 9.10
C LYS A 16 -85.13 -64.26 7.68
N VAL A 17 -85.87 -64.72 6.67
CA VAL A 17 -85.53 -64.53 5.25
C VAL A 17 -85.46 -63.04 4.90
N GLN A 18 -86.42 -62.23 5.36
CA GLN A 18 -86.41 -60.77 5.15
C GLN A 18 -85.18 -60.10 5.79
N LYS A 19 -84.82 -60.47 7.03
CA LYS A 19 -83.62 -59.95 7.71
C LYS A 19 -82.34 -60.31 6.97
N VAL A 20 -82.22 -61.53 6.46
CA VAL A 20 -81.06 -61.98 5.67
C VAL A 20 -80.96 -61.22 4.35
N ALA A 21 -82.08 -60.94 3.68
CA ALA A 21 -82.11 -60.13 2.47
C ALA A 21 -81.69 -58.67 2.72
N LEU A 22 -82.14 -58.06 3.82
CA LEU A 22 -81.70 -56.72 4.21
C LEU A 22 -80.20 -56.68 4.56
N LEU A 23 -79.70 -57.72 5.25
CA LEU A 23 -78.28 -57.85 5.58
C LEU A 23 -77.42 -58.00 4.31
N SER A 24 -77.87 -58.76 3.31
CA SER A 24 -77.14 -58.91 2.04
C SER A 24 -77.11 -57.59 1.27
N HIS A 25 -78.20 -56.82 1.27
CA HIS A 25 -78.25 -55.49 0.67
C HIS A 25 -77.32 -54.50 1.38
N LEU A 26 -77.29 -54.50 2.72
CA LEU A 26 -76.36 -53.68 3.50
C LEU A 26 -74.89 -54.05 3.19
N LYS A 27 -74.58 -55.35 3.10
CA LYS A 27 -73.23 -55.81 2.72
C LYS A 27 -72.84 -55.38 1.31
N ALA A 28 -73.77 -55.40 0.36
CA ALA A 28 -73.54 -54.90 -1.00
C ALA A 28 -73.24 -53.39 -0.98
N LEU A 29 -74.08 -52.59 -0.31
CA LEU A 29 -73.86 -51.15 -0.13
C LEU A 29 -72.53 -50.83 0.57
N ASN A 30 -72.13 -51.63 1.57
CA ASN A 30 -70.84 -51.45 2.24
C ASN A 30 -69.67 -51.74 1.30
N ARG A 31 -69.78 -52.76 0.44
CA ARG A 31 -68.77 -53.08 -0.57
C ARG A 31 -68.66 -51.95 -1.60
N ASP A 32 -69.79 -51.42 -2.06
CA ASP A 32 -69.83 -50.29 -2.99
C ASP A 32 -69.22 -49.03 -2.36
N ASN A 33 -69.60 -48.71 -1.12
CA ASN A 33 -69.01 -47.60 -0.37
C ASN A 33 -67.49 -47.80 -0.18
N SER A 34 -67.04 -49.01 0.14
CA SER A 34 -65.63 -49.34 0.25
C SER A 34 -64.88 -49.16 -1.07
N ALA A 35 -65.51 -49.48 -2.20
CA ALA A 35 -64.94 -49.25 -3.54
C ALA A 35 -64.85 -47.75 -3.85
N LEU A 36 -65.90 -46.98 -3.56
CA LEU A 36 -65.91 -45.52 -3.72
C LEU A 36 -64.84 -44.84 -2.86
N ILE A 37 -64.68 -45.26 -1.60
CA ILE A 37 -63.64 -44.73 -0.71
C ILE A 37 -62.24 -45.03 -1.28
N ARG A 38 -62.00 -46.25 -1.80
CA ARG A 38 -60.73 -46.61 -2.42
C ARG A 38 -60.44 -45.74 -3.65
N GLN A 39 -61.44 -45.56 -4.52
CA GLN A 39 -61.31 -44.72 -5.71
C GLN A 39 -61.03 -43.26 -5.33
N SER A 40 -61.77 -42.71 -4.36
CA SER A 40 -61.56 -41.35 -3.86
C SER A 40 -60.15 -41.18 -3.27
N LYS A 41 -59.66 -42.14 -2.48
CA LYS A 41 -58.28 -42.13 -1.95
C LYS A 41 -57.24 -42.18 -3.06
N GLN A 42 -57.43 -43.02 -4.08
CA GLN A 42 -56.53 -43.10 -5.22
C GLN A 42 -56.51 -41.79 -6.01
N ASN A 43 -57.67 -41.19 -6.25
CA ASN A 43 -57.79 -39.90 -6.92
C ASN A 43 -57.11 -38.79 -6.12
N ALA A 44 -57.36 -38.72 -4.81
CA ALA A 44 -56.72 -37.73 -3.94
C ALA A 44 -55.19 -37.89 -3.91
N ALA A 45 -54.69 -39.13 -3.85
CA ALA A 45 -53.26 -39.41 -3.91
C ALA A 45 -52.65 -39.00 -5.26
N HIS A 46 -53.33 -39.27 -6.37
CA HIS A 46 -52.89 -38.85 -7.70
C HIS A 46 -52.83 -37.31 -7.82
N GLN A 47 -53.84 -36.60 -7.32
CA GLN A 47 -53.84 -35.14 -7.32
C GLN A 47 -52.75 -34.55 -6.43
N ALA A 48 -52.49 -35.15 -5.26
CA ALA A 48 -51.38 -34.75 -4.39
C ALA A 48 -50.04 -34.90 -5.11
N GLN A 49 -49.80 -36.04 -5.77
CA GLN A 49 -48.58 -36.27 -6.56
C GLN A 49 -48.44 -35.27 -7.71
N LEU A 50 -49.53 -34.94 -8.41
CA LEU A 50 -49.49 -33.95 -9.47
C LEU A 50 -49.12 -32.56 -8.92
N SER A 51 -49.70 -32.17 -7.79
CA SER A 51 -49.38 -30.92 -7.09
C SER A 51 -47.90 -30.88 -6.73
N ASP A 52 -47.36 -31.94 -6.13
CA ASP A 52 -45.95 -32.03 -5.74
C ASP A 52 -45.01 -31.91 -6.93
N ASN A 53 -45.35 -32.55 -8.05
CA ASN A 53 -44.59 -32.43 -9.30
C ASN A 53 -44.58 -30.99 -9.84
N VAL A 54 -45.72 -30.30 -9.79
CA VAL A 54 -45.81 -28.88 -10.18
C VAL A 54 -44.99 -28.01 -9.23
N HIS A 55 -45.08 -28.25 -7.91
CA HIS A 55 -44.29 -27.54 -6.92
C HIS A 55 -42.78 -27.72 -7.16
N ALA A 56 -42.31 -28.94 -7.43
CA ALA A 56 -40.91 -29.19 -7.76
C ALA A 56 -40.46 -28.41 -9.01
N LYS A 57 -41.29 -28.36 -10.06
CA LYS A 57 -41.00 -27.55 -11.26
C LYS A 57 -40.93 -26.06 -10.95
N VAL A 58 -41.85 -25.54 -10.14
CA VAL A 58 -41.82 -24.13 -9.72
C VAL A 58 -40.56 -23.83 -8.92
N GLN A 59 -40.13 -24.71 -8.02
CA GLN A 59 -38.88 -24.51 -7.26
C GLN A 59 -37.65 -24.51 -8.17
N ASN A 60 -37.59 -25.39 -9.17
CA ASN A 60 -36.51 -25.38 -10.15
C ASN A 60 -36.43 -24.04 -10.91
N LEU A 61 -37.58 -23.53 -11.37
CA LEU A 61 -37.64 -22.24 -12.07
C LEU A 61 -37.29 -21.06 -11.16
N LEU A 62 -37.70 -21.09 -9.88
CA LEU A 62 -37.33 -20.06 -8.91
C LEU A 62 -35.83 -20.06 -8.63
N TYR A 63 -35.22 -21.24 -8.57
CA TYR A 63 -33.77 -21.37 -8.44
C TYR A 63 -33.05 -20.81 -9.67
N GLU A 64 -33.48 -21.19 -10.86
CA GLU A 64 -32.93 -20.68 -12.12
C GLU A 64 -33.05 -19.16 -12.20
N ARG A 65 -34.22 -18.60 -11.89
CA ARG A 65 -34.43 -17.15 -11.84
C ARG A 65 -33.46 -16.47 -10.88
N ARG A 66 -33.33 -16.98 -9.65
CA ARG A 66 -32.41 -16.43 -8.65
C ARG A 66 -30.95 -16.51 -9.12
N HIS A 67 -30.56 -17.63 -9.73
CA HIS A 67 -29.21 -17.80 -10.26
C HIS A 67 -28.92 -16.76 -11.35
N LEU A 68 -29.83 -16.60 -12.31
CA LEU A 68 -29.70 -15.59 -13.37
C LEU A 68 -29.71 -14.16 -12.82
N GLU A 69 -30.56 -13.85 -11.84
CA GLU A 69 -30.56 -12.55 -11.15
C GLU A 69 -29.19 -12.25 -10.52
N GLN A 70 -28.61 -13.22 -9.79
CA GLN A 70 -27.28 -13.08 -9.21
C GLN A 70 -26.18 -12.92 -10.26
N GLU A 71 -26.27 -13.65 -11.36
CA GLU A 71 -25.29 -13.57 -12.44
C GLU A 71 -25.38 -12.21 -13.16
N ILE A 72 -26.58 -11.71 -13.42
CA ILE A 72 -26.81 -10.37 -13.95
C ILE A 72 -26.24 -9.31 -13.00
N GLU A 73 -26.47 -9.43 -11.69
CA GLU A 73 -25.88 -8.52 -10.71
C GLU A 73 -24.35 -8.57 -10.70
N ARG A 74 -23.75 -9.76 -10.80
CA ARG A 74 -22.29 -9.89 -10.93
C ARG A 74 -21.78 -9.20 -12.19
N CYS A 75 -22.45 -9.39 -13.33
CA CYS A 75 -22.07 -8.76 -14.59
C CYS A 75 -22.24 -7.24 -14.55
N ARG A 76 -23.32 -6.73 -13.94
CA ARG A 76 -23.55 -5.28 -13.79
C ARG A 76 -22.56 -4.63 -12.83
N ASN A 77 -22.19 -5.32 -11.76
CA ASN A 77 -21.23 -4.84 -10.78
C ASN A 77 -19.78 -5.15 -11.17
N PHE A 78 -19.54 -5.62 -12.40
CA PHE A 78 -18.20 -5.86 -12.90
C PHE A 78 -17.46 -4.53 -13.03
N LYS A 79 -16.60 -4.25 -12.06
CA LYS A 79 -15.73 -3.07 -12.07
C LYS A 79 -14.53 -3.35 -12.94
N THR A 80 -14.35 -2.55 -13.97
CA THR A 80 -13.19 -2.63 -14.85
C THR A 80 -12.01 -1.89 -14.22
N THR A 81 -10.80 -2.18 -14.70
CA THR A 81 -9.58 -1.51 -14.20
C THR A 81 -9.59 -0.01 -14.52
N TYR A 82 -10.25 0.42 -15.60
CA TYR A 82 -10.28 1.83 -15.99
C TYR A 82 -11.21 2.68 -15.11
N ASP A 83 -12.21 2.08 -14.44
CA ASP A 83 -13.10 2.80 -13.50
C ASP A 83 -12.35 3.41 -12.32
N LYS A 84 -11.15 2.90 -12.00
CA LYS A 84 -10.28 3.40 -10.93
C LYS A 84 -9.24 4.41 -11.44
N LEU A 85 -9.15 4.60 -12.75
CA LEU A 85 -8.12 5.45 -13.35
C LEU A 85 -8.55 6.92 -13.27
N PRO A 86 -7.72 7.82 -12.71
CA PRO A 86 -7.99 9.25 -12.82
C PRO A 86 -7.78 9.65 -14.28
N LEU A 87 -8.89 9.87 -14.99
CA LEU A 87 -8.91 10.35 -16.37
C LEU A 87 -9.21 11.86 -16.39
N ILE A 88 -8.54 12.61 -17.26
CA ILE A 88 -8.82 14.03 -17.57
C ILE A 88 -10.30 14.22 -17.87
N SER A 89 -10.96 15.24 -17.32
CA SER A 89 -12.43 15.42 -17.48
C SER A 89 -12.85 15.52 -18.96
N LEU A 90 -14.13 15.26 -19.26
CA LEU A 90 -14.63 15.32 -20.63
C LEU A 90 -14.51 16.73 -21.24
N GLU A 91 -14.69 17.77 -20.43
CA GLU A 91 -14.54 19.17 -20.87
C GLU A 91 -13.10 19.48 -21.25
N GLU A 92 -12.14 19.11 -20.39
CA GLU A 92 -10.71 19.28 -20.67
C GLU A 92 -10.28 18.47 -21.89
N TYR A 93 -10.71 17.20 -22.00
CA TYR A 93 -10.41 16.36 -23.16
C TYR A 93 -10.93 17.00 -24.46
N ASN A 94 -12.19 17.45 -24.49
CA ASN A 94 -12.77 18.10 -25.65
C ASN A 94 -12.09 19.42 -25.98
N SER A 95 -11.57 20.16 -24.99
CA SER A 95 -10.82 21.40 -25.25
C SER A 95 -9.49 21.14 -25.97
N ILE A 96 -8.79 20.07 -25.59
CA ILE A 96 -7.51 19.66 -26.19
C ILE A 96 -7.75 19.06 -27.58
N GLN A 97 -8.74 18.18 -27.73
CA GLN A 97 -9.05 17.54 -29.01
C GLN A 97 -9.74 18.47 -30.02
N ARG A 98 -10.35 19.58 -29.59
CA ARG A 98 -10.92 20.56 -30.52
C ARG A 98 -9.85 21.18 -31.42
N ASP A 99 -8.60 21.21 -30.97
CA ASP A 99 -7.45 21.67 -31.76
C ASP A 99 -6.92 20.56 -32.71
N GLU A 100 -7.13 19.29 -32.36
CA GLU A 100 -6.80 18.11 -33.15
C GLU A 100 -8.06 17.52 -33.80
N GLU A 101 -8.53 18.19 -34.86
CA GLU A 101 -9.65 17.83 -35.74
C GLU A 101 -9.97 16.31 -35.77
N SER A 102 -10.85 15.83 -34.87
CA SER A 102 -11.26 14.43 -34.87
C SER A 102 -12.72 14.26 -34.43
N THR A 103 -13.49 13.88 -35.43
CA THR A 103 -14.59 12.91 -35.41
C THR A 103 -15.58 13.04 -34.24
N LYS A 104 -16.72 13.65 -34.56
CA LYS A 104 -17.98 13.52 -33.81
C LYS A 104 -18.50 12.08 -33.91
N ASP A 105 -17.78 11.13 -33.34
CA ASP A 105 -18.30 9.79 -33.14
C ASP A 105 -19.34 9.91 -32.02
N ASN A 106 -20.62 9.87 -32.40
CA ASN A 106 -21.75 9.96 -31.48
C ASN A 106 -21.87 8.74 -30.55
N ASP A 107 -20.93 7.80 -30.61
CA ASP A 107 -20.90 6.59 -29.81
C ASP A 107 -20.03 6.78 -28.56
N GLU A 108 -20.66 6.68 -27.38
CA GLU A 108 -20.03 6.89 -26.07
C GLU A 108 -18.84 5.96 -25.83
N HIS A 109 -18.94 4.70 -26.28
CA HIS A 109 -17.87 3.72 -26.13
C HIS A 109 -16.63 4.12 -26.94
N THR A 110 -16.82 4.57 -28.17
CA THR A 110 -15.74 5.03 -29.05
C THR A 110 -15.05 6.26 -28.46
N LEU A 111 -15.81 7.20 -27.90
CA LEU A 111 -15.26 8.36 -27.18
C LEU A 111 -14.42 7.94 -25.97
N MET A 112 -14.89 6.98 -25.16
CA MET A 112 -14.13 6.47 -24.01
C MET A 112 -12.80 5.83 -24.44
N LEU A 113 -12.80 5.03 -25.52
CA LEU A 113 -11.58 4.43 -26.07
C LEU A 113 -10.57 5.48 -26.54
N ASN A 114 -11.04 6.52 -27.23
CA ASN A 114 -10.18 7.61 -27.69
C ASN A 114 -9.56 8.38 -26.51
N ARG A 115 -10.36 8.66 -25.47
CA ARG A 115 -9.87 9.27 -24.22
C ARG A 115 -8.81 8.41 -23.53
N LEU A 116 -9.02 7.09 -23.44
CA LEU A 116 -8.03 6.15 -22.89
C LEU A 116 -6.74 6.10 -23.70
N ARG A 117 -6.83 6.14 -25.03
CA ARG A 117 -5.66 6.16 -25.92
C ARG A 117 -4.85 7.44 -25.75
N HIS A 118 -5.53 8.58 -25.69
CA HIS A 118 -4.89 9.88 -25.43
C HIS A 118 -4.14 9.86 -24.08
N GLU A 119 -4.82 9.46 -23.00
CA GLU A 119 -4.20 9.37 -21.66
C GLU A 119 -3.00 8.41 -21.62
N LEU A 120 -3.08 7.30 -22.35
CA LEU A 120 -1.97 6.36 -22.47
C LEU A 120 -0.78 7.02 -23.18
N ASN A 121 -1.02 7.74 -24.27
CA ASN A 121 0.04 8.43 -25.01
C ASN A 121 0.70 9.51 -24.16
N THR A 122 -0.09 10.37 -23.52
CA THR A 122 0.43 11.44 -22.64
C THR A 122 1.25 10.87 -21.49
N ARG A 123 0.82 9.77 -20.85
CA ARG A 123 1.60 9.12 -19.78
C ARG A 123 2.90 8.50 -20.28
N ARG A 124 2.93 7.98 -21.51
CA ARG A 124 4.18 7.48 -22.11
C ARG A 124 5.16 8.62 -22.30
N GLU A 125 4.73 9.69 -22.95
CA GLU A 125 5.55 10.89 -23.18
C GLU A 125 6.08 11.48 -21.87
N LEU A 126 5.22 11.62 -20.84
CA LEU A 126 5.64 12.11 -19.52
C LEU A 126 6.65 11.16 -18.85
N ASN A 127 6.48 9.85 -18.97
CA ASN A 127 7.41 8.90 -18.38
C ASN A 127 8.76 8.88 -19.10
N ASP A 128 8.76 9.03 -20.43
CA ASP A 128 10.00 9.12 -21.20
C ASP A 128 10.73 10.42 -20.90
N ARG A 129 10.02 11.55 -20.83
CA ARG A 129 10.60 12.82 -20.38
C ARG A 129 11.14 12.74 -18.96
N ARG A 130 10.45 12.03 -18.06
CA ARG A 130 10.92 11.79 -16.69
C ARG A 130 12.23 11.00 -16.68
N LYS A 131 12.37 9.96 -17.51
CA LYS A 131 13.61 9.19 -17.65
C LYS A 131 14.75 10.06 -18.18
N GLU A 132 14.50 10.83 -19.24
CA GLU A 132 15.50 11.77 -19.78
C GLU A 132 16.00 12.74 -18.69
N LEU A 133 15.09 13.35 -17.94
CA LEU A 133 15.45 14.25 -16.84
C LEU A 133 16.19 13.54 -15.70
N GLN A 134 15.83 12.28 -15.43
CA GLN A 134 16.53 11.46 -14.44
C GLN A 134 17.96 11.14 -14.89
N ASP A 135 18.16 10.84 -16.17
CA ASP A 135 19.48 10.58 -16.76
C ASP A 135 20.33 11.85 -16.71
N ILE A 136 19.79 13.01 -17.11
CA ILE A 136 20.45 14.31 -17.00
C ILE A 136 20.84 14.60 -15.55
N ARG A 137 19.90 14.41 -14.61
CA ARG A 137 20.17 14.60 -13.18
C ARG A 137 21.31 13.71 -12.69
N SER A 138 21.33 12.44 -13.10
CA SER A 138 22.37 11.50 -12.71
C SER A 138 23.74 11.90 -13.27
N ALA A 139 23.79 12.36 -14.52
CA ALA A 139 25.00 12.84 -15.18
C ALA A 139 25.57 14.08 -14.47
N VAL A 140 24.74 15.10 -14.25
CA VAL A 140 25.15 16.33 -13.53
C VAL A 140 25.59 16.00 -12.10
N ASN A 141 24.93 15.07 -11.41
CA ASN A 141 25.33 14.66 -10.07
C ASN A 141 26.70 13.95 -10.06
N SER A 142 27.01 13.17 -11.09
CA SER A 142 28.32 12.54 -11.24
C SER A 142 29.43 13.57 -11.52
N GLU A 143 29.15 14.59 -12.33
CA GLU A 143 30.07 15.70 -12.60
C GLU A 143 30.31 16.57 -11.36
N ASN A 144 29.25 16.88 -10.61
CA ASN A 144 29.36 17.60 -9.33
C ASN A 144 30.17 16.79 -8.29
N ASN A 145 30.00 15.48 -8.25
CA ASN A 145 30.81 14.64 -7.36
C ASN A 145 32.27 14.57 -7.82
N ALA A 146 32.55 14.53 -9.12
CA ALA A 146 33.92 14.53 -9.63
C ALA A 146 34.63 15.87 -9.35
N THR A 147 33.95 16.99 -9.57
CA THR A 147 34.48 18.33 -9.24
C THR A 147 34.66 18.50 -7.73
N LYS A 148 33.71 18.02 -6.92
CA LYS A 148 33.85 17.99 -5.46
C LYS A 148 35.09 17.20 -5.04
N ASN A 149 35.27 15.99 -5.54
CA ASN A 149 36.45 15.17 -5.21
C ASN A 149 37.75 15.88 -5.64
N SER A 150 37.77 16.50 -6.83
CA SER A 150 38.95 17.27 -7.27
C SER A 150 39.23 18.50 -6.41
N LEU A 151 38.18 19.13 -5.85
CA LEU A 151 38.34 20.23 -4.90
C LEU A 151 38.84 19.73 -3.54
N GLU A 152 38.35 18.59 -3.06
CA GLU A 152 38.86 17.95 -1.83
C GLU A 152 40.34 17.53 -1.98
N ASP A 153 40.73 17.04 -3.16
CA ASP A 153 42.13 16.73 -3.48
C ASP A 153 43.01 17.99 -3.46
N LEU A 154 42.53 19.09 -4.08
CA LEU A 154 43.24 20.37 -4.09
C LEU A 154 43.35 20.97 -2.68
N ASP A 155 42.30 20.88 -1.87
CA ASP A 155 42.28 21.31 -0.47
C ASP A 155 43.34 20.57 0.33
N SER A 156 43.45 19.25 0.15
CA SER A 156 44.50 18.44 0.78
C SER A 156 45.91 18.86 0.36
N ASP A 157 46.12 19.21 -0.92
CA ASP A 157 47.42 19.68 -1.39
C ASP A 157 47.75 21.10 -0.89
N LEU A 158 46.72 21.95 -0.73
CA LEU A 158 46.89 23.28 -0.16
C LEU A 158 47.27 23.20 1.33
N ASP A 159 46.66 22.29 2.09
CA ASP A 159 47.05 22.04 3.49
C ASP A 159 48.51 21.62 3.60
N LYS A 160 48.98 20.70 2.75
CA LYS A 160 50.39 20.30 2.68
C LYS A 160 51.30 21.48 2.33
N PHE A 161 50.89 22.34 1.40
CA PHE A 161 51.64 23.52 1.02
C PHE A 161 51.74 24.52 2.18
N VAL A 162 50.64 24.77 2.89
CA VAL A 162 50.61 25.65 4.06
C VAL A 162 51.53 25.11 5.16
N ASP A 163 51.50 23.81 5.43
CA ASP A 163 52.39 23.18 6.41
C ASP A 163 53.87 23.30 6.02
N PHE A 164 54.18 23.11 4.73
CA PHE A 164 55.53 23.31 4.20
C PHE A 164 55.98 24.78 4.33
N ALA A 165 55.15 25.73 3.94
CA ALA A 165 55.41 27.16 4.03
C ALA A 165 55.62 27.59 5.49
N ARG A 166 54.78 27.10 6.42
CA ARG A 166 54.94 27.32 7.87
C ARG A 166 56.28 26.78 8.37
N GLY A 167 56.70 25.60 7.89
CA GLY A 167 58.00 25.02 8.17
C GLY A 167 59.19 25.89 7.68
N ILE A 168 59.08 26.49 6.50
CA ILE A 168 60.07 27.44 5.98
C ILE A 168 60.07 28.73 6.80
N GLN A 169 58.91 29.30 7.09
CA GLN A 169 58.78 30.53 7.88
C GLN A 169 59.43 30.37 9.26
N LEU A 170 59.24 29.22 9.91
CA LEU A 170 59.93 28.90 11.16
C LEU A 170 61.46 28.87 11.01
N LYS A 171 61.99 28.39 9.87
CA LYS A 171 63.44 28.39 9.60
C LYS A 171 63.95 29.80 9.29
N LEU A 172 63.20 30.60 8.53
CA LEU A 172 63.52 32.01 8.26
C LEU A 172 63.54 32.82 9.55
N ASN A 173 62.51 32.71 10.39
CA ASN A 173 62.47 33.40 11.68
C ASN A 173 63.63 32.96 12.60
N LYS A 174 64.04 31.69 12.54
CA LYS A 174 65.23 31.21 13.27
C LYS A 174 66.51 31.82 12.70
N LEU A 175 66.63 31.93 11.39
CA LEU A 175 67.77 32.58 10.74
C LEU A 175 67.80 34.08 11.10
N ASP A 176 66.70 34.81 10.99
CA ASP A 176 66.62 36.23 11.38
C ASP A 176 67.11 36.43 12.82
N LYS A 177 66.67 35.57 13.77
CA LYS A 177 67.20 35.60 15.14
C LYS A 177 68.71 35.34 15.22
N VAL A 178 69.23 34.40 14.42
CA VAL A 178 70.68 34.14 14.37
C VAL A 178 71.45 35.32 13.76
N TRP A 179 70.87 36.05 12.81
CA TRP A 179 71.46 37.28 12.25
C TRP A 179 71.40 38.44 13.26
N GLU A 180 70.29 38.63 13.96
CA GLU A 180 70.17 39.60 15.07
C GLU A 180 71.16 39.27 16.20
N ASP A 181 71.30 37.99 16.57
CA ASP A 181 72.26 37.52 17.57
C ASP A 181 73.73 37.65 17.10
N ALA A 182 73.98 37.68 15.79
CA ALA A 182 75.31 37.86 15.21
C ALA A 182 75.70 39.35 15.15
N GLU A 183 74.78 40.24 14.79
CA GLU A 183 74.98 41.70 14.86
C GLU A 183 75.24 42.14 16.31
N ASN A 184 74.44 41.67 17.28
CA ASN A 184 74.65 41.96 18.71
C ASN A 184 76.00 41.44 19.24
N LYS A 185 76.56 40.35 18.66
CA LYS A 185 77.88 39.81 19.01
C LYS A 185 79.06 40.52 18.35
N GLU A 186 78.84 41.20 17.23
CA GLU A 186 79.84 42.09 16.64
C GLU A 186 79.92 43.41 17.41
N GLU A 187 78.80 43.90 17.96
CA GLU A 187 78.79 45.04 18.89
C GLU A 187 79.45 44.70 20.24
N GLU A 188 79.23 43.50 20.81
CA GLU A 188 79.88 43.09 22.08
C GLU A 188 81.38 42.76 21.97
N LYS A 189 81.95 42.59 20.76
CA LYS A 189 83.38 42.28 20.57
C LYS A 189 84.28 43.51 20.38
N ASP A 190 83.72 44.70 20.18
CA ASP A 190 84.51 45.94 20.04
C ASP A 190 84.82 46.62 21.40
N ASP A 191 84.09 46.28 22.46
CA ASP A 191 84.23 46.91 23.79
C ASP A 191 85.18 46.16 24.76
N GLY A 192 86.14 45.40 24.22
CA GLY A 192 86.94 44.42 24.98
C GLY A 192 88.41 44.75 25.24
N LYS A 193 88.83 46.03 25.25
CA LYS A 193 90.16 46.41 25.73
C LYS A 193 90.20 47.90 26.09
N ASP A 194 90.09 48.22 27.37
CA ASP A 194 90.90 49.26 28.02
C ASP A 194 90.69 49.20 29.55
N ASP A 195 91.81 49.19 30.26
CA ASP A 195 91.90 49.16 31.73
C ASP A 195 91.29 50.45 32.35
N PRO A 196 90.41 50.36 33.36
CA PRO A 196 89.99 51.55 34.11
C PRO A 196 90.92 51.87 35.29
N ILE A 197 91.46 53.10 35.27
CA ILE A 197 92.19 53.77 36.36
C ILE A 197 91.22 54.19 37.48
N GLU A 198 91.69 54.05 38.73
CA GLU A 198 91.04 54.42 40.00
C GLU A 198 90.57 55.89 40.10
N LEU A 199 89.44 56.14 40.78
CA LEU A 199 89.41 56.79 42.11
C LEU A 199 87.97 57.09 42.61
N ASP A 200 87.65 56.44 43.74
CA ASP A 200 86.91 56.84 44.96
C ASP A 200 85.82 57.94 44.92
N GLN A 201 84.62 57.60 45.44
CA GLN A 201 84.24 57.86 46.85
C GLN A 201 82.81 57.35 47.18
N ASP A 202 82.77 56.39 48.11
CA ASP A 202 81.94 56.27 49.32
C ASP A 202 80.45 56.63 49.37
N ASN A 203 79.63 55.61 49.67
CA ASN A 203 78.69 55.47 50.81
C ASN A 203 77.49 54.60 50.39
N GLU A 204 76.82 53.80 51.21
CA GLU A 204 77.05 53.16 52.51
C GLU A 204 75.75 52.37 52.73
N ALA A 205 75.91 51.17 53.30
CA ALA A 205 74.93 50.42 54.07
C ALA A 205 73.75 49.65 53.40
N ASP A 206 73.84 48.36 53.74
CA ASP A 206 72.80 47.41 54.14
C ASP A 206 72.02 46.63 53.08
N LYS A 207 71.63 45.37 53.26
CA LYS A 207 72.08 44.17 54.03
C LYS A 207 70.94 43.15 53.83
N VAL A 208 71.28 41.86 53.85
CA VAL A 208 70.39 40.73 54.23
C VAL A 208 69.59 40.04 53.11
N GLN A 209 70.05 38.81 52.81
CA GLN A 209 69.36 37.48 52.77
C GLN A 209 67.94 37.42 52.15
N ASP A 210 67.50 36.39 51.43
CA ASP A 210 67.64 34.96 51.67
C ASP A 210 66.88 34.17 50.56
N THR A 211 67.22 32.89 50.40
CA THR A 211 66.40 31.74 49.88
C THR A 211 65.86 31.74 48.43
N ARG A 212 66.19 30.70 47.62
CA ARG A 212 65.40 29.47 47.26
C ARG A 212 64.15 29.77 46.41
N GLU A 213 63.62 28.91 45.56
CA GLU A 213 63.88 27.61 44.93
C GLU A 213 62.88 27.60 43.76
N ASP A 214 63.23 26.92 42.66
CA ASP A 214 62.40 26.15 41.72
C ASP A 214 60.86 26.38 41.64
N ASP A 215 60.35 26.53 40.41
CA ASP A 215 59.39 25.58 39.79
C ASP A 215 58.61 26.18 38.59
N GLU A 216 58.76 25.52 37.44
CA GLU A 216 57.73 24.91 36.60
C GLU A 216 56.32 25.55 36.40
N MET A 217 55.87 25.41 35.14
CA MET A 217 54.51 25.10 34.64
C MET A 217 53.68 26.18 33.91
N ASP A 218 53.46 25.86 32.63
CA ASP A 218 52.19 25.75 31.91
C ASP A 218 51.36 26.97 31.45
N THR A 219 51.13 26.93 30.11
CA THR A 219 49.87 27.14 29.38
C THR A 219 49.07 28.43 29.58
N ASN A 220 48.89 29.19 28.49
CA ASN A 220 47.70 29.10 27.61
C ASN A 220 47.92 29.85 26.30
#